data_AF-A0A9Q0Y1N3-F1
#
_entry.id   AF-A0A9Q0Y1N3-F1
#
_cell.length_a   1.000
_cell.length_b   1.000
_cell.length_c   1.000
_cell.angle_alpha   90.00
_cell.angle_beta   90.00
_cell.angle_gamma   90.00
#
_symmetry.space_group_name_H-M   'P 1'
#
loop_
_entity.id
_entity.type
_entity.pdbx_description
1 polymer ?
#
loop_
_entity_poly.entity_id
_entity_poly.type
_entity_poly.pdbx_seq_one_letter_code
_entity_poly.pdbx_strand_id
1 'polypeptide(L)'
;MNTMLPLGQHLSMEEHVCITWFSNRGRKLGDLLLGVWTLLHQHEPPQGLVIQLGENDITSLRGIELQKAVEASLLVPHSSYPDVMLF
;
A
#
# COMPACT_ATOMS: atom_id res chain seq x y z
N MET A 1 4.40 16.40 -0.91
CA MET A 1 3.40 16.83 0.08
C MET A 1 2.37 15.72 0.14
N ASN A 2 2.29 14.97 1.24
CA ASN A 2 1.29 13.89 1.39
C ASN A 2 0.01 14.52 1.94
N THR A 3 -1.07 14.52 1.17
CA THR A 3 -2.39 14.95 1.62
C THR A 3 -3.11 13.77 2.26
N MET A 4 -3.21 13.77 3.59
CA MET A 4 -4.18 12.93 4.31
C MET A 4 -5.50 13.70 4.39
N LEU A 5 -6.42 13.42 3.48
CA LEU A 5 -7.82 13.85 3.62
C LEU A 5 -8.68 12.58 3.60
N PRO A 6 -9.65 12.44 4.53
CA PRO A 6 -10.63 11.36 4.45
C PRO A 6 -11.50 11.56 3.20
N LEU A 7 -11.18 10.83 2.14
CA LEU A 7 -11.84 10.96 0.83
C LEU A 7 -13.20 10.28 0.77
N GLY A 8 -13.54 9.42 1.73
CA GLY A 8 -14.75 8.60 1.73
C GLY A 8 -16.04 9.40 1.55
N GLN A 9 -16.17 10.54 2.24
CA GLN A 9 -17.34 11.41 2.13
C GLN A 9 -17.50 12.05 0.75
N HIS A 10 -16.38 12.38 0.08
CA HIS A 10 -16.39 12.92 -1.29
C HIS A 10 -16.70 11.86 -2.35
N LEU A 11 -16.65 10.59 -1.97
CA LEU A 11 -16.98 9.43 -2.81
C LEU A 11 -18.37 8.87 -2.51
N SER A 12 -19.21 9.60 -1.74
CA SER A 12 -20.54 9.16 -1.29
C SER A 12 -20.51 7.82 -0.53
N MET A 13 -19.41 7.54 0.17
CA MET A 13 -19.29 6.34 0.99
C MET A 13 -19.94 6.55 2.36
N GLU A 14 -20.32 5.45 3.01
CA GLU A 14 -20.90 5.47 4.35
C GLU A 14 -19.94 6.11 5.36
N GLU A 15 -20.47 6.77 6.40
CA GLU A 15 -19.68 7.53 7.38
C GLU A 15 -18.62 6.71 8.12
N HIS A 16 -18.82 5.39 8.18
CA HIS A 16 -17.89 4.46 8.81
C HIS A 16 -16.72 4.04 7.89
N VAL A 17 -16.74 4.43 6.61
CA VAL A 17 -15.68 4.11 5.65
C VAL A 17 -14.65 5.24 5.60
N CYS A 18 -13.51 4.98 6.21
CA CYS A 18 -12.36 5.88 6.15
C CYS A 18 -11.37 5.39 5.08
N ILE A 19 -11.15 6.20 4.05
CA ILE A 19 -10.09 5.98 3.06
C ILE A 19 -8.98 6.98 3.34
N THR A 20 -7.77 6.45 3.56
CA THR A 20 -6.55 7.25 3.59
C THR A 20 -5.71 6.91 2.37
N TRP A 21 -5.28 7.93 1.64
CA TRP A 21 -4.52 7.78 0.41
C TRP A 21 -3.07 8.23 0.59
N PHE A 22 -2.12 7.35 0.28
CA PHE A 22 -0.70 7.67 0.28
C PHE A 22 -0.15 7.46 -1.12
N SER A 23 0.36 8.52 -1.73
CA SER A 23 1.02 8.42 -3.04
C SER A 23 2.32 9.21 -3.06
N ASN A 24 3.29 8.65 -3.75
CA ASN A 24 4.57 9.30 -3.98
C ASN A 24 5.09 8.86 -5.35
N ARG A 25 5.30 9.82 -6.25
CA ARG A 25 5.74 9.55 -7.62
C ARG A 25 7.17 9.03 -7.63
N GLY A 26 7.46 8.14 -8.58
CA GLY A 26 8.81 7.61 -8.80
C GLY A 26 9.25 6.56 -7.79
N ARG A 27 8.40 6.15 -6.83
CA ARG A 27 8.75 5.07 -5.90
C ARG A 27 8.85 3.74 -6.62
N LYS A 28 9.90 3.00 -6.25
CA LYS A 28 10.08 1.58 -6.55
C LYS A 28 9.54 0.73 -5.39
N LEU A 29 9.42 -0.58 -5.61
CA LEU A 29 8.88 -1.53 -4.64
C LEU A 29 9.52 -1.38 -3.25
N GLY A 30 10.85 -1.34 -3.16
CA GLY A 30 11.56 -1.23 -1.89
C GLY A 30 11.18 0.02 -1.07
N ASP A 31 11.12 1.18 -1.72
CA ASP A 31 10.75 2.45 -1.07
C ASP A 31 9.27 2.47 -0.69
N LEU A 32 8.42 1.85 -1.49
CA LEU A 32 6.99 1.74 -1.22
C LEU A 32 6.75 0.88 0.04
N LEU A 33 7.39 -0.28 0.15
CA LEU A 33 7.23 -1.18 1.28
C LEU A 33 7.66 -0.54 2.60
N LEU A 34 8.79 0.18 2.60
CA LEU A 34 9.22 0.94 3.77
C LEU A 34 8.17 1.98 4.19
N GLY A 35 7.54 2.63 3.21
CA GLY A 35 6.43 3.54 3.44
C GLY A 35 5.22 2.85 4.06
N VAL A 36 4.78 1.73 3.48
CA VAL A 36 3.65 0.92 3.99
C VAL A 36 3.92 0.50 5.43
N TRP A 37 5.12 0.01 5.73
CA TRP A 37 5.50 -0.37 7.09
C TRP A 37 5.45 0.78 8.08
N THR A 38 5.96 1.94 7.68
CA THR A 38 5.93 3.13 8.52
C THR A 38 4.48 3.51 8.85
N LEU A 39 3.58 3.43 7.87
CA LEU A 39 2.17 3.76 8.04
C LEU A 39 1.43 2.76 8.93
N LEU A 40 1.65 1.46 8.74
CA LEU A 40 1.04 0.42 9.56
C LEU A 40 1.51 0.47 11.03
N HIS A 41 2.68 1.04 11.32
CA HIS A 41 3.17 1.26 12.69
C HIS A 41 2.68 2.57 13.31
N GLN A 42 2.34 3.57 12.50
CA GLN A 42 1.90 4.89 12.96
C GLN A 42 0.39 4.98 13.16
N HIS A 43 -0.37 4.06 12.57
CA HIS A 43 -1.82 4.06 12.56
C HIS A 43 -2.35 2.67 12.95
N GLU A 44 -3.61 2.60 13.35
CA GLU A 44 -4.29 1.30 13.49
C GLU A 44 -4.31 0.58 12.13
N PRO A 45 -4.16 -0.75 12.10
CA PRO A 45 -4.17 -1.51 10.86
C PRO A 45 -5.51 -1.34 10.13
N PRO A 46 -5.52 -1.05 8.82
CA PRO A 46 -6.76 -0.91 8.08
C PRO A 46 -7.39 -2.28 7.83
N GLN A 47 -8.70 -2.36 7.66
CA GLN A 47 -9.36 -3.62 7.24
C GLN A 47 -8.96 -4.05 5.82
N GLY A 48 -8.57 -3.08 4.98
CA GLY A 48 -8.10 -3.31 3.62
C GLY A 48 -6.95 -2.39 3.26
N LEU A 49 -5.96 -2.94 2.56
CA LEU A 49 -4.79 -2.23 2.07
C LEU A 49 -4.65 -2.48 0.57
N VAL A 50 -4.72 -1.41 -0.22
CA VAL A 50 -4.54 -1.43 -1.67
C VAL A 50 -3.13 -0.95 -2.00
N ILE A 51 -2.35 -1.73 -2.74
CA ILE A 51 -1.01 -1.35 -3.16
C ILE A 51 -0.91 -1.31 -4.68
N GLN A 52 -0.79 -0.10 -5.23
CA GLN A 52 -0.50 0.11 -6.64
C GLN A 52 1.00 0.38 -6.85
N LEU A 53 1.69 -0.50 -7.57
CA LEU A 53 3.12 -0.40 -7.85
C LEU A 53 3.50 -1.01 -9.21
N GLY A 54 4.75 -0.78 -9.66
CA GLY A 54 5.36 -1.56 -10.75
C GLY A 54 5.79 -0.75 -11.98
N GLU A 55 5.18 0.40 -12.25
CA GLU A 55 5.53 1.24 -13.40
C GLU A 55 6.99 1.72 -13.37
N ASN A 56 7.50 2.08 -12.18
CA ASN A 56 8.90 2.49 -12.03
C ASN A 56 9.86 1.30 -11.94
N ASP A 57 9.36 0.13 -11.58
CA ASP A 57 10.17 -1.08 -11.34
C ASP A 57 10.45 -1.83 -12.64
N ILE A 58 9.52 -1.82 -13.61
CA ILE A 58 9.65 -2.53 -14.89
C ILE A 58 10.82 -2.04 -15.75
N THR A 59 11.34 -0.84 -15.47
CA THR A 59 12.56 -0.32 -16.10
C THR A 59 13.83 -1.04 -15.64
N SER A 60 13.79 -1.68 -14.47
CA SER A 60 14.93 -2.34 -13.82
C SER A 60 14.71 -3.83 -13.48
N LEU A 61 13.47 -4.31 -13.52
CA LEU A 61 13.09 -5.69 -13.22
C LEU A 61 12.18 -6.23 -14.33
N ARG A 62 12.38 -7.49 -14.72
CA ARG A 62 11.42 -8.20 -15.58
C ARG A 62 10.14 -8.44 -14.81
N GLY A 63 9.01 -8.55 -15.52
CA GLY A 63 7.70 -8.74 -14.89
C GLY A 63 7.65 -9.91 -13.89
N ILE A 64 8.29 -11.03 -14.20
CA ILE A 64 8.36 -12.20 -13.29
C ILE A 64 9.23 -11.95 -12.05
N GLU A 65 10.28 -11.14 -12.17
CA GLU A 65 11.16 -10.78 -11.04
C GLU A 65 10.43 -9.81 -10.12
N LEU A 66 9.72 -8.85 -10.70
CA LEU A 66 8.84 -7.94 -9.97
C LEU A 66 7.74 -8.69 -9.24
N GLN A 67 7.03 -9.61 -9.90
CA GLN A 67 5.99 -10.42 -9.27
C GLN A 67 6.52 -11.18 -8.05
N LYS A 68 7.64 -11.91 -8.19
CA LYS A 68 8.26 -12.64 -7.08
C LYS A 68 8.68 -11.71 -5.94
N ALA A 69 9.22 -10.54 -6.26
CA ALA A 69 9.62 -9.56 -5.26
C ALA A 69 8.40 -9.01 -4.49
N VAL A 70 7.28 -8.77 -5.17
CA VAL A 70 6.01 -8.36 -4.54
C VAL A 70 5.49 -9.46 -3.62
N GLU A 71 5.34 -10.69 -4.12
CA GLU A 71 4.84 -11.83 -3.34
C GLU A 71 5.70 -12.06 -2.07
N ALA A 72 7.03 -12.04 -2.22
CA ALA A 72 7.94 -12.20 -1.08
C ALA A 72 7.80 -11.06 -0.06
N SER A 73 7.57 -9.84 -0.53
CA SER A 73 7.49 -8.66 0.32
C SER A 73 6.16 -8.54 1.06
N LEU A 74 5.07 -9.08 0.48
CA LEU A 74 3.73 -9.07 1.09
C LEU A 74 3.54 -10.17 2.15
N LEU A 75 4.40 -11.20 2.18
CA LEU A 75 4.39 -12.21 3.24
C LEU A 75 4.62 -11.61 4.64
N VAL A 76 5.47 -10.58 4.74
CA VAL A 76 5.84 -9.99 6.04
C VAL A 76 4.69 -9.16 6.63
N PRO A 77 4.03 -8.24 5.88
CA PRO A 77 2.82 -7.57 6.35
C PRO A 77 1.71 -8.55 6.72
N HIS A 78 1.48 -9.58 5.90
CA HIS A 78 0.40 -10.53 6.14
C HIS A 78 0.60 -11.35 7.42
N SER A 79 1.84 -11.72 7.76
CA SER A 79 2.12 -12.41 9.04
C SER A 79 1.97 -11.52 10.27
N SER A 80 2.21 -10.20 10.14
CA SER A 80 2.07 -9.25 11.25
C SER A 80 0.64 -8.76 11.42
N TYR A 81 -0.14 -8.75 10.33
CA TYR A 81 -1.52 -8.28 10.28
C TYR A 81 -2.40 -9.25 9.47
N PRO A 82 -2.73 -10.42 10.05
CA PRO A 82 -3.42 -11.50 9.33
C PRO A 82 -4.83 -11.13 8.89
N ASP A 83 -5.48 -10.20 9.61
CA ASP A 83 -6.85 -9.77 9.33
C ASP A 83 -6.95 -8.67 8.26
N VAL A 84 -5.82 -8.16 7.77
CA VAL A 84 -5.79 -7.10 6.75
C VAL A 84 -5.93 -7.74 5.37
N MET A 85 -6.99 -7.36 4.65
CA MET A 85 -7.15 -7.77 3.26
C MET A 85 -6.19 -6.99 2.36
N LEU A 86 -5.35 -7.70 1.60
CA LEU A 86 -4.40 -7.12 0.66
C LEU A 86 -4.97 -7.17 -0.77
N PHE A 87 -4.95 -6.03 -1.47
CA PHE A 87 -5.43 -5.87 -2.84
C PHE A 87 -4.37 -5.24 -3.76
#